data_AF-A0A7G4RFC1-F1
#
_entry.id   AF-A0A7G4RFC1-F1
#
_cell.length_a   1.000
_cell.length_b   1.000
_cell.length_c   1.000
_cell.angle_alpha   90.00
_cell.angle_beta   90.00
_cell.angle_gamma   90.00
#
_symmetry.space_group_name_H-M   'P 1'
#
loop_
_entity.id
_entity.type
_entity.pdbx_description
1 polymer ?
#
loop_
_entity_poly.entity_id
_entity_poly.type
_entity_poly.pdbx_seq_one_letter_code
_entity_poly.pdbx_strand_id
1 'polypeptide(L)'
;MINALIQQFSTQIQTFLYIMMIINGILHLIFAGAVAHDAGNMNRTGQKPVLVSAATWAFATLIGGVFTATIYWLLHHSTITRPTIREIRYDQP
;
A
#
# COMPACT_ATOMS: atom_id res chain seq x y z
N MET A 1 -31.39 -31.54 -5.29
CA MET A 1 -30.52 -31.67 -4.11
C MET A 1 -29.52 -30.51 -4.01
N ILE A 2 -28.59 -30.34 -4.96
CA ILE A 2 -27.55 -29.29 -4.90
C ILE A 2 -28.13 -27.86 -4.84
N ASN A 3 -29.14 -27.54 -5.65
CA ASN A 3 -29.75 -26.20 -5.65
C ASN A 3 -30.44 -25.85 -4.31
N ALA A 4 -31.01 -26.84 -3.62
CA ALA A 4 -31.62 -26.64 -2.31
C ALA A 4 -30.57 -26.36 -1.22
N LEU A 5 -29.42 -27.06 -1.29
CA LEU A 5 -28.27 -26.80 -0.42
C LEU A 5 -27.70 -25.40 -0.64
N ILE A 6 -27.55 -24.96 -1.90
CA ILE A 6 -27.07 -23.61 -2.22
C ILE A 6 -28.02 -22.55 -1.67
N GLN A 7 -29.34 -22.72 -1.84
CA GLN A 7 -30.34 -21.80 -1.28
C GLN A 7 -30.29 -21.77 0.26
N GLN A 8 -30.11 -22.92 0.91
CA GLN A 8 -30.02 -23.02 2.36
C GLN A 8 -28.83 -22.22 2.93
N PHE A 9 -27.71 -22.15 2.21
CA PHE A 9 -26.48 -21.46 2.65
C PHE A 9 -26.28 -20.06 2.05
N SER A 10 -27.15 -19.63 1.12
CA SER A 10 -26.97 -18.38 0.38
C SER A 10 -26.82 -17.17 1.29
N THR A 11 -27.65 -17.07 2.33
CA THR A 11 -27.62 -15.94 3.27
C THR A 11 -26.32 -15.93 4.07
N GLN A 12 -25.87 -17.09 4.57
CA GLN A 12 -24.63 -17.21 5.35
C GLN A 12 -23.41 -16.86 4.50
N ILE A 13 -23.39 -17.31 3.24
CA ILE A 13 -22.33 -16.95 2.28
C ILE A 13 -22.32 -15.45 2.04
N GLN A 14 -23.48 -14.82 1.80
CA GLN A 14 -23.55 -13.37 1.60
C GLN A 14 -23.08 -12.59 2.84
N THR A 15 -23.52 -12.96 4.04
CA THR A 15 -23.06 -12.34 5.28
C THR A 15 -21.54 -12.47 5.46
N PHE A 16 -21.00 -13.65 5.19
CA PHE A 16 -19.55 -13.88 5.24
C PHE A 16 -18.79 -12.98 4.25
N LEU A 17 -19.28 -12.87 3.02
CA LEU A 17 -18.69 -11.99 2.01
C LEU A 17 -18.77 -10.51 2.41
N TYR A 18 -19.86 -10.05 3.03
CA TYR A 18 -19.96 -8.67 3.54
C TYR A 18 -18.99 -8.39 4.67
N ILE A 19 -18.82 -9.33 5.61
CA ILE A 19 -17.82 -9.20 6.68
C ILE A 19 -16.42 -9.13 6.07
N MET A 20 -16.11 -10.02 5.13
CA MET A 20 -14.82 -10.00 4.43
C MET A 20 -14.59 -8.69 3.68
N MET A 21 -15.61 -8.15 3.02
CA MET A 21 -15.53 -6.85 2.34
C MET A 21 -15.24 -5.71 3.32
N ILE A 22 -15.88 -5.69 4.49
CA ILE A 22 -15.63 -4.67 5.52
C ILE A 22 -14.20 -4.78 6.05
N ILE A 23 -13.76 -5.98 6.42
CA ILE A 23 -12.40 -6.23 6.89
C ILE A 23 -11.38 -5.77 5.83
N ASN A 24 -11.64 -6.09 4.57
CA ASN A 24 -10.78 -5.72 3.47
C ASN A 24 -10.72 -4.19 3.27
N GLY A 25 -11.86 -3.50 3.37
CA GLY A 25 -11.92 -2.04 3.34
C GLY A 25 -11.16 -1.39 4.50
N ILE A 26 -11.28 -1.92 5.71
CA ILE A 26 -10.50 -1.44 6.88
C ILE A 26 -9.01 -1.64 6.64
N LEU A 27 -8.62 -2.79 6.11
CA LEU A 27 -7.23 -3.10 5.78
C LEU A 27 -6.65 -2.12 4.75
N HIS A 28 -7.43 -1.74 3.73
CA HIS A 28 -7.04 -0.70 2.75
C HIS A 28 -6.84 0.66 3.43
N LEU A 29 -7.73 1.05 4.35
CA LEU A 29 -7.59 2.30 5.11
C LEU A 29 -6.34 2.31 5.97
N ILE A 30 -6.03 1.19 6.65
CA ILE A 30 -4.81 1.06 7.48
C ILE A 30 -3.57 1.21 6.61
N PHE A 31 -3.50 0.51 5.46
CA PHE A 31 -2.36 0.61 4.56
C PHE A 31 -2.22 2.01 3.95
N ALA A 32 -3.33 2.63 3.52
CA ALA A 32 -3.31 3.99 3.02
C ALA A 32 -2.81 4.99 4.07
N GLY A 33 -3.25 4.83 5.32
CA GLY A 33 -2.77 5.64 6.45
C GLY A 33 -1.28 5.45 6.74
N ALA A 34 -0.80 4.20 6.72
CA ALA A 34 0.62 3.90 6.89
C ALA A 34 1.49 4.53 5.79
N VAL A 35 1.08 4.40 4.52
CA VAL A 35 1.76 5.03 3.37
C VAL A 35 1.70 6.56 3.46
N ALA A 36 0.56 7.14 3.84
CA ALA A 36 0.43 8.59 4.01
C ALA A 36 1.36 9.13 5.10
N HIS A 37 1.43 8.43 6.24
CA HIS A 37 2.30 8.80 7.35
C HIS A 37 3.78 8.73 6.93
N ASP A 38 4.18 7.63 6.31
CA ASP A 38 5.55 7.38 5.89
C ASP A 38 6.02 8.36 4.79
N ALA A 39 5.25 8.49 3.70
CA ALA A 39 5.55 9.44 2.63
C ALA A 39 5.48 10.91 3.11
N GLY A 40 4.59 11.19 4.08
CA GLY A 40 4.53 12.49 4.74
C GLY A 40 5.80 12.80 5.55
N ASN A 41 6.35 11.80 6.25
CA ASN A 41 7.61 11.93 6.98
C ASN A 41 8.80 12.12 6.02
N MET A 42 8.82 11.43 4.87
CA MET A 42 9.80 11.67 3.80
C MET A 42 9.76 13.13 3.35
N ASN A 43 8.57 13.66 3.03
CA ASN A 43 8.41 15.07 2.63
C ASN A 43 8.92 16.06 3.69
N ARG A 44 8.66 15.80 4.98
CA ARG A 44 9.14 16.65 6.09
C ARG A 44 10.66 16.62 6.25
N THR A 45 11.30 15.50 5.91
CA THR A 45 12.76 15.34 5.94
C THR A 45 13.45 15.82 4.65
N GLY A 46 12.69 16.44 3.73
CA GLY A 46 13.19 16.95 2.46
C GLY A 46 13.32 15.88 1.36
N GLN A 47 12.96 14.63 1.65
CA GLN A 47 12.91 13.55 0.67
C GLN A 47 11.55 13.56 -0.05
N LYS A 48 11.52 13.20 -1.32
CA LYS A 48 10.26 13.14 -2.09
C LYS A 48 9.95 11.69 -2.44
N PRO A 49 8.69 11.26 -2.31
CA PRO A 49 8.28 9.95 -2.80
C PRO A 49 8.49 9.86 -4.31
N VAL A 50 8.83 8.65 -4.78
CA VAL A 50 9.09 8.34 -6.18
C VAL A 50 7.78 8.39 -6.97
N LEU A 51 7.84 8.80 -8.24
CA LEU A 51 6.74 8.91 -9.21
C LEU A 51 5.70 10.01 -8.94
N VAL A 52 5.09 10.02 -7.76
CA VAL A 52 3.93 10.87 -7.45
C VAL A 52 3.97 11.40 -6.02
N SER A 53 3.09 12.35 -5.71
CA SER A 53 3.02 12.95 -4.37
C SER A 53 2.62 11.93 -3.28
N ALA A 54 2.95 12.24 -2.03
CA ALA A 54 2.56 11.44 -0.86
C ALA A 54 1.05 11.20 -0.78
N ALA A 55 0.24 12.24 -1.07
CA ALA A 55 -1.21 12.12 -1.09
C ALA A 55 -1.70 11.18 -2.20
N THR A 56 -1.08 11.25 -3.38
CA THR A 56 -1.40 10.37 -4.50
C THR A 56 -1.07 8.91 -4.15
N TRP A 57 0.06 8.64 -3.48
CA TRP A 57 0.43 7.31 -3.02
C TRP A 57 -0.55 6.74 -1.99
N ALA A 58 -0.95 7.55 -1.01
CA ALA A 58 -1.95 7.16 -0.03
C ALA A 58 -3.29 6.82 -0.71
N PHE A 59 -3.74 7.66 -1.64
CA PHE A 59 -4.98 7.42 -2.38
C PHE A 59 -4.91 6.17 -3.27
N ALA A 60 -3.80 5.95 -3.99
CA ALA A 60 -3.60 4.74 -4.78
C ALA A 60 -3.60 3.48 -3.90
N THR A 61 -3.11 3.58 -2.66
CA THR A 61 -3.14 2.51 -1.67
C THR A 61 -4.55 2.27 -1.12
N LEU A 62 -5.36 3.31 -0.99
CA LEU A 62 -6.77 3.16 -0.61
C LEU A 62 -7.58 2.39 -1.66
N ILE A 63 -7.24 2.53 -2.93
CA ILE A 63 -7.93 1.84 -4.03
C ILE A 63 -7.34 0.45 -4.29
N GLY A 64 -6.00 0.34 -4.36
CA GLY A 64 -5.32 -0.91 -4.73
C GLY A 64 -4.87 -1.78 -3.54
N GLY A 65 -4.99 -1.26 -2.32
CA GLY A 65 -4.76 -2.00 -1.08
C GLY A 65 -3.33 -2.49 -0.91
N VAL A 66 -3.23 -3.74 -0.46
CA VAL A 66 -1.96 -4.39 -0.15
C VAL A 66 -1.01 -4.46 -1.34
N PHE A 67 -1.53 -4.58 -2.57
CA PHE A 67 -0.69 -4.62 -3.77
C PHE A 67 0.02 -3.28 -3.99
N THR A 68 -0.72 -2.17 -3.94
CA THR A 68 -0.12 -0.84 -4.05
C THR A 68 0.84 -0.55 -2.89
N ALA A 69 0.48 -0.94 -1.66
CA ALA A 69 1.35 -0.80 -0.49
C ALA A 69 2.67 -1.58 -0.67
N THR A 70 2.61 -2.76 -1.27
CA THR A 70 3.80 -3.58 -1.58
C THR A 70 4.68 -2.89 -2.61
N ILE A 71 4.10 -2.33 -3.68
CA ILE A 71 4.84 -1.57 -4.69
C ILE A 71 5.48 -0.33 -4.06
N TYR A 72 4.74 0.40 -3.23
CA TYR A 72 5.27 1.55 -2.48
C TYR A 72 6.49 1.14 -1.64
N TRP A 73 6.37 0.04 -0.89
CA TRP A 73 7.45 -0.49 -0.07
C TRP A 73 8.67 -0.89 -0.91
N LEU A 74 8.46 -1.59 -2.03
CA LEU A 74 9.54 -1.94 -2.95
C LEU A 74 10.24 -0.69 -3.49
N LEU A 75 9.51 0.37 -3.84
CA LEU A 75 10.13 1.57 -4.41
C LEU A 75 10.83 2.47 -3.40
N HIS A 76 10.49 2.43 -2.12
CA HIS A 76 11.03 3.37 -1.12
C HIS A 76 11.91 2.72 -0.05
N HIS A 77 11.66 1.46 0.27
CA HIS A 77 12.33 0.76 1.37
C HIS A 77 13.22 -0.38 0.88
N SER A 78 12.96 -0.94 -0.31
CA SER A 78 13.90 -1.88 -0.90
C SER A 78 15.12 -1.15 -1.47
N THR A 79 16.21 -1.87 -1.65
CA THR A 79 17.46 -1.34 -2.21
C THR A 79 17.38 -0.98 -3.71
N ILE A 80 16.23 -1.18 -4.37
CA ILE A 80 16.05 -1.00 -5.83
C ILE A 80 16.28 0.44 -6.30
N THR A 81 15.94 1.43 -5.48
CA THR A 81 16.05 2.87 -5.81
C THR A 81 17.22 3.55 -5.11
N ARG A 82 18.09 2.81 -4.40
CA ARG A 82 19.29 3.40 -3.81
C ARG A 82 20.20 3.92 -4.94
N PRO A 83 20.61 5.20 -4.91
CA PRO A 83 21.62 5.69 -5.84
C PRO A 83 22.89 4.88 -5.61
N THR A 84 23.33 4.13 -6.60
CA THR A 84 24.49 3.22 -6.47
C THR A 84 25.81 3.95 -6.32
N ILE A 85 25.90 5.25 -6.64
CA ILE A 85 27.18 5.98 -6.59
C ILE A 85 26.94 7.45 -6.25
N ARG A 86 27.54 7.91 -5.15
CA ARG A 86 28.13 9.26 -5.09
C ARG A 86 29.34 9.30 -4.15
N GLU A 87 30.28 8.39 -4.36
CA GLU A 87 31.67 8.67 -3.97
C GLU A 87 32.30 9.53 -5.08
N ILE A 88 32.11 10.84 -5.03
CA ILE A 88 33.15 11.74 -5.52
C ILE A 88 33.95 12.11 -4.28
N ARG A 89 34.85 11.18 -3.92
CA ARG A 89 35.90 11.40 -2.94
C ARG A 89 36.75 12.56 -3.44
N TYR A 90 36.58 13.73 -2.82
CA TYR A 90 37.37 14.94 -3.04
C TYR A 90 38.73 14.80 -2.33
N ASP A 91 39.43 13.69 -2.57
CA ASP A 91 40.83 13.59 -2.17
C ASP A 91 41.65 14.24 -3.29
N GLN A 92 41.73 15.57 -3.25
CA GLN A 92 42.81 16.32 -3.91
C GLN A 92 43.60 17.05 -2.82
N PRO A 93 44.91 16.78 -2.68
CA PRO A 93 45.80 17.58 -1.84
C PRO A 93 46.04 18.97 -2.42
#